data_AF-X8GZ72-F1
#
_entry.id   AF-X8GZ72-F1
#
_cell.length_a   1.000
_cell.length_b   1.000
_cell.length_c   1.000
_cell.angle_alpha   90.00
_cell.angle_beta   90.00
_cell.angle_gamma   90.00
#
_symmetry.space_group_name_H-M   'P 1'
#
loop_
_entity.id
_entity.type
_entity.pdbx_description
1 polymer ?
#
loop_
_entity_poly.entity_id
_entity_poly.type
_entity_poly.pdbx_seq_one_letter_code
_entity_poly.pdbx_strand_id
1 'polypeptide(L)'
;MKWSLAKVLNLVNFICLLGATMELAIRYGGLPAQIISRYSLDGSLGEPGKKSTLLVLALMMWALTLFLLLADLFPRLFRMQQGLSSEETDVGRIVGQTLSGIKLAVTLLLWWMLHRALGQQPLGRAYLFLFLLAITLPLVLMLVRILRIK
;
A
#
# COMPACT_ATOMS: atom_id res chain seq x y z
N MET A 1 7.37 26.39 4.45
CA MET A 1 6.62 25.47 3.56
C MET A 1 5.99 24.36 4.41
N LYS A 2 4.70 24.44 4.76
CA LYS A 2 4.02 23.40 5.58
C LYS A 2 3.72 22.19 4.69
N TRP A 3 4.31 21.04 4.99
CA TRP A 3 4.05 19.80 4.25
C TRP A 3 2.63 19.32 4.56
N SER A 4 1.82 19.08 3.53
CA SER A 4 0.51 18.44 3.70
C SER A 4 0.72 16.99 4.13
N LEU A 5 -0.09 16.49 5.06
CA LEU A 5 -0.03 15.11 5.58
C LEU A 5 -0.04 14.07 4.44
N ALA A 6 -0.78 14.31 3.36
CA ALA A 6 -0.78 13.45 2.16
C ALA A 6 0.58 13.41 1.43
N LYS A 7 1.35 14.51 1.43
CA LYS A 7 2.70 14.53 0.84
C LYS A 7 3.68 13.72 1.69
N VAL A 8 3.57 13.84 3.02
CA VAL A 8 4.40 13.05 3.96
C VAL A 8 4.10 11.56 3.80
N LEU A 9 2.81 11.17 3.78
CA LEU A 9 2.41 9.77 3.58
C LEU A 9 2.89 9.20 2.24
N ASN A 10 2.80 9.97 1.15
CA ASN A 10 3.31 9.54 -0.15
C ASN A 10 4.84 9.41 -0.17
N LEU A 11 5.57 10.31 0.50
CA LEU A 11 7.02 10.21 0.63
C LEU A 11 7.43 8.97 1.43
N VAL A 12 6.78 8.72 2.57
CA VAL A 12 7.00 7.51 3.37
C VAL A 12 6.68 6.26 2.56
N ASN A 13 5.57 6.26 1.83
CA ASN A 13 5.20 5.15 0.95
C ASN A 13 6.29 4.85 -0.10
N PHE A 14 6.86 5.90 -0.71
CA PHE A 14 7.95 5.75 -1.67
C PHE A 14 9.22 5.19 -1.02
N ILE A 15 9.56 5.64 0.18
CA ILE A 15 10.69 5.12 0.95
C ILE A 15 10.46 3.63 1.30
N CYS A 16 9.25 3.24 1.72
CA CYS A 16 8.91 1.85 1.98
C CYS A 16 9.03 0.97 0.72
N LEU A 17 8.60 1.48 -0.44
CA LEU A 17 8.74 0.80 -1.72
C LEU A 17 10.21 0.57 -2.09
N LEU A 18 11.03 1.61 -1.95
CA LEU A 18 12.48 1.51 -2.17
C LEU A 18 13.11 0.51 -1.19
N GLY A 19 12.77 0.59 0.09
CA GLY A 19 13.23 -0.35 1.12
C GLY A 19 12.88 -1.80 0.78
N ALA A 20 11.63 -2.06 0.40
CA ALA A 20 11.18 -3.39 -0.02
C ALA A 20 11.94 -3.90 -1.25
N THR A 21 12.18 -3.04 -2.24
CA THR A 21 12.91 -3.42 -3.46
C THR A 21 14.40 -3.66 -3.22
N MET A 22 15.05 -2.85 -2.38
CA MET A 22 16.43 -3.03 -1.96
C MET A 22 16.58 -4.33 -1.16
N GLU A 23 15.66 -4.58 -0.22
CA GLU A 23 15.67 -5.79 0.58
C GLU A 23 15.51 -7.04 -0.29
N LEU A 24 14.62 -6.99 -1.28
CA LEU A 24 14.52 -8.04 -2.29
C LEU A 24 15.84 -8.19 -3.04
N ALA A 25 16.40 -7.12 -3.61
CA ALA A 25 17.62 -7.17 -4.40
C ALA A 25 18.82 -7.78 -3.63
N ILE A 26 18.99 -7.43 -2.35
CA ILE A 26 20.08 -7.92 -1.51
C ILE A 26 19.91 -9.42 -1.22
N ARG A 27 18.69 -9.86 -0.86
CA ARG A 27 18.44 -11.23 -0.42
C ARG A 27 18.12 -12.18 -1.58
N TYR A 28 17.74 -11.68 -2.76
CA TYR A 28 17.26 -12.48 -3.89
C TYR A 28 18.29 -13.50 -4.38
N GLY A 29 19.57 -13.12 -4.42
CA GLY A 29 20.66 -13.99 -4.86
C GLY A 29 20.88 -15.21 -3.96
N GLY A 30 20.61 -15.08 -2.66
CA GLY A 30 20.77 -16.15 -1.67
C GLY A 30 19.54 -17.05 -1.48
N LEU A 31 18.43 -16.79 -2.20
CA LEU A 31 17.21 -17.55 -2.03
C LEU A 31 17.24 -18.88 -2.80
N PRO A 32 16.74 -19.97 -2.19
CA PRO A 32 16.51 -21.22 -2.90
C PRO A 32 15.53 -21.05 -4.06
N ALA A 33 15.59 -21.92 -5.06
CA ALA A 33 14.71 -21.88 -6.23
C ALA A 33 13.22 -22.00 -5.85
N GLN A 34 12.94 -22.72 -4.77
CA GLN A 34 11.63 -22.85 -4.15
C GLN A 34 11.60 -22.12 -2.82
N ILE A 35 10.57 -21.29 -2.62
CA ILE A 35 10.31 -20.52 -1.41
C ILE A 35 8.86 -20.74 -0.99
N ILE A 36 8.52 -20.48 0.27
CA ILE A 36 7.12 -20.34 0.67
C ILE A 36 6.51 -19.20 -0.12
N SER A 37 5.59 -19.53 -1.03
CA SER A 37 5.00 -18.57 -1.97
C SER A 37 3.50 -18.37 -1.74
N ARG A 38 2.83 -19.37 -1.16
CA ARG A 38 1.43 -19.30 -0.75
C ARG A 38 1.37 -19.41 0.76
N TYR A 39 0.48 -18.63 1.32
CA TYR A 39 0.08 -18.73 2.72
C TYR A 39 -1.38 -19.12 2.75
N SER A 40 -1.71 -20.04 3.65
CA SER A 40 -3.10 -20.41 3.93
C SER A 40 -3.84 -19.24 4.58
N LEU A 41 -5.18 -19.30 4.62
CA LEU A 41 -6.02 -18.23 5.19
C LEU A 41 -5.72 -17.94 6.66
N ASP A 42 -5.18 -18.93 7.38
CA ASP A 42 -4.73 -18.83 8.77
C ASP A 42 -3.28 -18.31 8.89
N GLY A 43 -2.66 -17.88 7.79
CA GLY A 43 -1.28 -17.39 7.76
C GLY A 43 -0.21 -18.46 7.99
N SER A 44 -0.59 -19.74 7.94
CA SER A 44 0.34 -20.88 7.97
C SER A 44 1.07 -21.04 6.63
N LEU A 45 2.18 -21.77 6.67
CA LEU A 45 2.98 -22.07 5.49
C LEU A 45 2.14 -22.91 4.52
N GLY A 46 1.84 -22.35 3.35
CA GLY A 46 1.21 -23.08 2.27
C GLY A 46 2.25 -23.74 1.37
N GLU A 47 1.82 -24.07 0.15
CA GLU A 47 2.67 -24.76 -0.81
C GLU A 47 3.91 -23.94 -1.22
N PRO A 48 5.07 -24.60 -1.35
CA PRO A 48 6.27 -23.97 -1.90
C PRO A 48 6.02 -23.56 -3.35
N GLY A 49 6.53 -22.40 -3.75
CA GLY A 49 6.51 -21.95 -5.13
C GLY A 49 7.81 -21.28 -5.54
N LYS A 50 7.83 -20.72 -6.75
CA LYS A 50 9.06 -20.23 -7.37
C LYS A 50 9.49 -18.91 -6.76
N LYS A 51 10.80 -18.69 -6.56
CA LYS A 51 11.32 -17.39 -6.11
C LYS A 51 10.97 -16.21 -7.02
N SER A 52 10.61 -16.46 -8.28
CA SER A 52 10.11 -15.45 -9.21
C SER A 52 8.80 -14.79 -8.76
N THR A 53 8.01 -15.43 -7.89
CA THR A 53 6.80 -14.83 -7.34
C THR A 53 7.09 -13.57 -6.52
N LEU A 54 8.26 -13.47 -5.88
CA LEU A 54 8.68 -12.25 -5.17
C LEU A 54 8.94 -11.08 -6.11
N LEU A 55 9.46 -11.35 -7.32
CA LEU A 55 9.64 -10.33 -8.35
C LEU A 55 8.30 -9.83 -8.85
N VAL A 56 7.34 -10.74 -9.06
CA VAL A 56 5.96 -10.39 -9.43
C VAL A 56 5.30 -9.56 -8.31
N LEU A 57 5.51 -9.92 -7.05
CA LEU A 57 5.01 -9.17 -5.90
C LEU A 57 5.59 -7.75 -5.84
N ALA A 58 6.90 -7.60 -6.06
CA ALA A 58 7.55 -6.29 -6.13
C ALA A 58 7.03 -5.46 -7.32
N LEU A 59 6.86 -6.07 -8.48
CA LEU A 59 6.27 -5.42 -9.64
C LEU A 59 4.84 -4.94 -9.36
N MET A 60 4.03 -5.77 -8.68
CA MET A 60 2.66 -5.41 -8.26
C MET A 60 2.65 -4.26 -7.24
N MET A 61 3.60 -4.22 -6.30
CA MET A 61 3.75 -3.10 -5.36
C MET A 61 3.98 -1.77 -6.11
N TRP A 62 4.87 -1.79 -7.12
CA TRP A 62 5.12 -0.62 -7.97
C TRP A 62 3.89 -0.25 -8.80
N ALA A 63 3.29 -1.22 -9.50
CA ALA A 63 2.13 -1.00 -10.35
C ALA A 63 0.95 -0.42 -9.55
N LEU A 64 0.67 -0.96 -8.36
CA LEU A 64 -0.41 -0.49 -7.50
C LEU A 64 -0.14 0.93 -6.98
N THR A 65 1.09 1.21 -6.54
CA THR A 65 1.45 2.55 -6.08
C THR A 65 1.36 3.58 -7.20
N LEU A 66 1.81 3.22 -8.41
CA LEU A 66 1.72 4.08 -9.58
C LEU A 66 0.26 4.30 -9.99
N PHE A 67 -0.55 3.25 -10.01
CA PHE A 67 -1.99 3.33 -10.30
C PHE A 67 -2.71 4.26 -9.32
N LEU A 68 -2.47 4.10 -8.02
CA LEU A 68 -3.04 4.98 -6.99
C LEU A 68 -2.49 6.41 -7.06
N LEU A 69 -1.27 6.62 -7.57
CA LEU A 69 -0.70 7.96 -7.80
C LEU A 69 -1.38 8.64 -8.99
N LEU A 70 -1.60 7.92 -10.09
CA LEU A 70 -2.38 8.37 -11.24
C LEU A 70 -3.83 8.70 -10.83
N ALA A 71 -4.46 7.85 -10.02
CA ALA A 71 -5.80 8.07 -9.49
C ALA A 71 -5.90 9.34 -8.62
N ASP A 72 -4.83 9.70 -7.90
CA ASP A 72 -4.75 10.95 -7.14
C ASP A 72 -4.57 12.20 -8.02
N LEU A 73 -3.86 12.05 -9.15
CA LEU A 73 -3.52 13.15 -10.08
C LEU A 73 -4.68 13.48 -11.05
N PHE A 74 -5.37 12.47 -11.57
CA PHE A 74 -6.41 12.62 -12.58
C PHE A 74 -7.55 13.59 -12.16
N PRO A 75 -8.17 13.47 -10.97
CA PRO A 75 -9.22 14.40 -10.55
C PRO A 75 -8.68 15.79 -10.21
N ARG A 76 -7.38 15.97 -10.00
CA ARG A 76 -6.76 17.31 -9.81
C ARG A 76 -6.56 18.03 -11.14
N LEU A 77 -6.06 17.30 -12.15
CA LEU A 77 -5.85 17.82 -13.50
C LEU A 77 -7.18 18.18 -14.16
N PHE A 78 -8.19 17.31 -14.04
CA PHE A 78 -9.51 17.55 -14.60
C PHE A 78 -10.21 18.76 -13.96
N ARG A 79 -10.08 18.96 -12.65
CA ARG A 79 -10.61 20.13 -11.94
C ARG A 79 -9.89 21.43 -12.31
N MET A 80 -8.57 21.40 -12.47
CA MET A 80 -7.81 22.56 -12.97
C MET A 80 -8.26 22.98 -14.36
N GLN A 81 -8.58 22.01 -15.22
CA GLN A 81 -9.01 22.27 -16.60
C GLN A 81 -10.41 22.89 -16.69
N GLN A 82 -11.28 22.66 -15.68
CA GLN A 82 -12.65 23.19 -15.64
C GLN A 82 -12.78 24.58 -14.99
N GLY A 83 -11.68 25.20 -14.51
CA GLY A 83 -11.73 26.55 -13.93
C GLY A 83 -12.56 26.69 -12.64
N LEU A 84 -12.96 25.58 -12.02
CA LEU A 84 -13.72 25.54 -10.78
C LEU A 84 -12.82 25.97 -9.61
N SER A 85 -13.02 27.22 -9.17
CA SER A 85 -12.33 27.87 -8.05
C SER A 85 -12.83 27.35 -6.70
N SER A 86 -12.04 26.47 -6.08
CA SER A 86 -11.82 26.26 -4.63
C SER A 86 -12.98 26.24 -3.60
N GLU A 87 -14.25 26.29 -3.97
CA GLU A 87 -15.35 26.02 -3.02
C GLU A 87 -15.46 24.50 -2.75
N GLU A 88 -15.55 24.14 -1.47
CA GLU A 88 -15.63 22.78 -0.87
C GLU A 88 -14.31 21.99 -0.70
N THR A 89 -13.47 22.59 0.13
CA THR A 89 -12.02 22.38 0.30
C THR A 89 -11.63 21.26 1.27
N ASP A 90 -12.59 20.63 1.97
CA ASP A 90 -12.30 19.60 2.98
C ASP A 90 -12.55 18.17 2.50
N VAL A 91 -13.61 17.90 1.75
CA VAL A 91 -13.94 16.53 1.28
C VAL A 91 -12.83 16.00 0.37
N GLY A 92 -12.38 16.78 -0.62
CA GLY A 92 -11.29 16.38 -1.51
C GLY A 92 -9.95 16.21 -0.79
N ARG A 93 -9.71 16.99 0.28
CA ARG A 93 -8.52 16.86 1.12
C ARG A 93 -8.58 15.61 1.98
N ILE A 94 -9.74 15.29 2.53
CA ILE A 94 -9.98 14.09 3.34
C ILE A 94 -9.87 12.84 2.48
N VAL A 95 -10.50 12.82 1.29
CA VAL A 95 -10.38 11.72 0.33
C VAL A 95 -8.92 11.50 -0.08
N GLY A 96 -8.19 12.56 -0.44
CA GLY A 96 -6.77 12.45 -0.79
C GLY A 96 -5.88 11.98 0.37
N GLN A 97 -6.17 12.39 1.61
CA GLN A 97 -5.48 11.90 2.80
C GLN A 97 -5.77 10.42 3.07
N THR A 98 -7.04 10.00 2.96
CA THR A 98 -7.43 8.60 3.13
C THR A 98 -6.80 7.74 2.05
N LEU A 99 -6.82 8.17 0.78
CA LEU A 99 -6.24 7.41 -0.32
C LEU A 99 -4.73 7.23 -0.15
N SER A 100 -4.04 8.29 0.29
CA SER A 100 -2.61 8.22 0.64
C SER A 100 -2.37 7.28 1.83
N GLY A 101 -3.26 7.27 2.82
CA GLY A 101 -3.21 6.35 3.97
C GLY A 101 -3.41 4.89 3.58
N ILE A 102 -4.40 4.60 2.72
CA ILE A 102 -4.65 3.27 2.16
C ILE A 102 -3.44 2.80 1.37
N LYS A 103 -2.90 3.65 0.49
CA LYS A 103 -1.69 3.35 -0.29
C LYS A 103 -0.54 2.92 0.63
N LEU A 104 -0.26 3.70 1.67
CA LEU A 104 0.78 3.40 2.64
C LEU A 104 0.51 2.11 3.42
N ALA A 105 -0.73 1.88 3.88
CA ALA A 105 -1.12 0.67 4.58
C ALA A 105 -0.91 -0.57 3.70
N VAL A 106 -1.35 -0.52 2.44
CA VAL A 106 -1.19 -1.63 1.49
C VAL A 106 0.29 -1.88 1.20
N THR A 107 1.09 -0.85 0.95
CA THR A 107 2.53 -1.02 0.71
C THR A 107 3.25 -1.59 1.93
N LEU A 108 2.91 -1.15 3.14
CA LEU A 108 3.47 -1.73 4.37
C LEU A 108 3.10 -3.19 4.54
N LEU A 109 1.84 -3.56 4.26
CA LEU A 109 1.39 -4.96 4.32
C LEU A 109 2.12 -5.83 3.30
N LEU A 110 2.27 -5.35 2.07
CA LEU A 110 2.99 -6.07 1.01
C LEU A 110 4.49 -6.17 1.32
N TRP A 111 5.10 -5.12 1.87
CA TRP A 111 6.47 -5.18 2.35
C TRP A 111 6.64 -6.15 3.51
N TRP A 112 5.71 -6.18 4.47
CA TRP A 112 5.73 -7.15 5.55
C TRP A 112 5.60 -8.58 5.02
N MET A 113 4.68 -8.84 4.08
CA MET A 113 4.60 -10.14 3.40
C MET A 113 5.93 -10.50 2.72
N LEU A 114 6.54 -9.56 2.02
CA LEU A 114 7.83 -9.76 1.36
C LEU A 114 8.93 -10.11 2.37
N HIS A 115 9.03 -9.36 3.47
CA HIS A 115 10.01 -9.60 4.54
C HIS A 115 9.84 -10.99 5.17
N ARG A 116 8.60 -11.40 5.47
CA ARG A 116 8.30 -12.73 6.03
C ARG A 116 8.57 -13.85 5.02
N ALA A 117 8.26 -13.64 3.75
CA ALA A 117 8.56 -14.59 2.68
C ALA A 117 10.07 -14.75 2.46
N LEU A 118 10.83 -13.65 2.53
CA LEU A 118 12.30 -13.69 2.49
C LEU A 118 12.88 -14.44 3.69
N GLY A 119 12.27 -14.30 4.87
CA GLY A 119 12.64 -15.04 6.08
C GLY A 119 12.15 -16.48 6.14
N GLN A 120 11.38 -16.97 5.15
CA GLN A 120 10.71 -18.28 5.17
C GLN A 120 9.84 -18.48 6.43
N GLN A 121 9.25 -17.41 6.94
CA GLN A 121 8.45 -17.39 8.17
C GLN A 121 6.95 -17.38 7.86
N PRO A 122 6.11 -17.93 8.74
CA PRO A 122 4.66 -17.79 8.65
C PRO A 122 4.23 -16.33 8.86
N LEU A 123 3.17 -15.91 8.17
CA LEU A 123 2.57 -14.58 8.34
C LEU A 123 1.90 -14.45 9.70
N GLY A 124 1.41 -15.56 10.25
CA GLY A 124 0.73 -15.65 11.54
C GLY A 124 -0.79 -15.48 11.42
N ARG A 125 -1.54 -16.07 12.35
CA ARG A 125 -3.02 -16.14 12.32
C ARG A 125 -3.72 -14.78 12.34
N ALA A 126 -3.06 -13.76 12.89
CA ALA A 126 -3.59 -12.40 12.94
C ALA A 126 -3.44 -11.63 11.61
N TYR A 127 -2.70 -12.16 10.62
CA TYR A 127 -2.42 -11.45 9.37
C TYR A 127 -3.70 -11.03 8.64
N LEU A 128 -4.64 -11.97 8.46
CA LEU A 128 -5.90 -11.67 7.76
C LEU A 128 -6.70 -10.58 8.48
N PHE A 129 -6.77 -10.65 9.82
CA PHE A 129 -7.43 -9.65 10.64
C PHE A 129 -6.75 -8.27 10.53
N LEU A 130 -5.41 -8.22 10.60
CA LEU A 130 -4.65 -6.99 10.44
C LEU A 130 -4.81 -6.40 9.03
N PHE A 131 -4.80 -7.24 8.00
CA PHE A 131 -5.02 -6.85 6.61
C PHE A 131 -6.41 -6.23 6.41
N LEU A 132 -7.45 -6.91 6.89
CA LEU A 132 -8.83 -6.43 6.82
C LEU A 132 -9.00 -5.12 7.59
N LEU A 133 -8.44 -5.03 8.80
CA LEU A 133 -8.50 -3.83 9.62
C LEU A 133 -7.77 -2.66 8.93
N ALA A 134 -6.57 -2.89 8.38
CA ALA A 134 -5.79 -1.86 7.71
C ALA A 134 -6.45 -1.29 6.44
N ILE A 135 -7.25 -2.08 5.72
CA ILE A 135 -8.01 -1.61 4.55
C ILE A 135 -9.35 -0.99 4.96
N THR A 136 -10.05 -1.60 5.92
CA THR A 136 -11.39 -1.18 6.33
C THR A 136 -11.36 0.07 7.19
N LEU A 137 -10.38 0.20 8.10
CA LEU A 137 -10.30 1.32 9.04
C LEU A 137 -10.17 2.68 8.32
N PRO A 138 -9.29 2.88 7.32
CA PRO A 138 -9.24 4.13 6.56
C PRO A 138 -10.55 4.43 5.84
N LEU A 139 -11.22 3.43 5.27
CA LEU A 139 -12.50 3.59 4.59
C LEU A 139 -13.61 4.03 5.56
N VAL A 140 -13.69 3.40 6.73
CA VAL A 140 -14.63 3.79 7.79
C VAL A 140 -14.35 5.20 8.29
N LEU A 141 -13.08 5.54 8.52
CA LEU A 141 -12.69 6.90 8.93
C LEU A 141 -13.04 7.94 7.86
N MET A 142 -12.91 7.60 6.57
CA MET A 142 -13.32 8.47 5.48
C MET A 142 -14.83 8.71 5.50
N LEU A 143 -15.64 7.65 5.60
CA LEU A 143 -17.09 7.76 5.69
C LEU A 143 -17.52 8.62 6.88
N VAL A 144 -16.97 8.36 8.07
CA VAL A 144 -17.27 9.16 9.28
C VAL A 144 -16.88 10.62 9.10
N ARG A 145 -15.73 10.89 8.49
CA ARG A 145 -15.27 12.27 8.24
C ARG A 145 -16.17 12.98 7.23
N ILE A 146 -16.57 12.32 6.14
CA ILE A 146 -17.49 12.88 5.15
C ILE A 146 -18.85 13.18 5.78
N LEU A 147 -19.41 12.26 6.58
CA LEU A 147 -20.69 12.44 7.27
C LEU A 147 -20.66 13.53 8.36
N ARG A 148 -19.48 13.88 8.87
CA ARG A 148 -19.29 14.98 9.86
C ARG A 148 -19.06 16.34 9.21
N ILE A 149 -18.74 16.40 7.92
CA ILE A 149 -18.67 17.66 7.18
C ILE A 149 -20.12 18.01 6.85
N LYS A 150 -20.63 19.01 7.54
CA LYS A 150 -21.99 19.52 7.42
C LYS A 150 -21.93 20.98 7.00
#